data_AF-A0A346A3S3-F1
#
_entry.id   AF-A0A346A3S3-F1
#
_cell.length_a   1.000
_cell.length_b   1.000
_cell.length_c   1.000
_cell.angle_alpha   90.00
_cell.angle_beta   90.00
_cell.angle_gamma   90.00
#
_symmetry.space_group_name_H-M   'P 1'
#
loop_
_entity.id
_entity.type
_entity.pdbx_description
1 polymer ?
#
loop_
_entity_poly.entity_id
_entity_poly.type
_entity_poly.pdbx_seq_one_letter_code
_entity_poly.pdbx_strand_id
1 'polypeptide(L)'
;MKFIPGALLLGLCLLPAVASAQTMNADDLKWVNQCIRDNQGEPGATPAIARAYCICMNEKMDNNESQSITQWEKSHPEERKACDKQAGWR
;
A
#
# COMPACT_ATOMS: atom_id res chain seq x y z
N MET A 1 44.08 32.26 -5.72
CA MET A 1 43.96 30.84 -5.31
C MET A 1 42.69 30.71 -4.49
N LYS A 2 41.99 29.59 -4.67
CA LYS A 2 40.54 29.45 -4.69
C LYS A 2 40.13 28.45 -3.61
N PHE A 3 39.37 28.83 -2.58
CA PHE A 3 38.65 27.85 -1.73
C PHE A 3 37.40 28.49 -1.09
N ILE A 4 36.23 28.11 -1.61
CA ILE A 4 34.92 28.29 -0.97
C ILE A 4 34.51 26.90 -0.48
N PRO A 5 34.32 26.64 0.82
CA PRO A 5 33.74 25.39 1.27
C PRO A 5 32.24 25.44 1.03
N GLY A 6 31.79 24.63 0.08
CA GLY A 6 30.39 24.48 -0.29
C GLY A 6 29.58 23.82 0.83
N ALA A 7 28.44 24.44 1.14
CA ALA A 7 27.38 23.83 1.94
C ALA A 7 26.75 22.69 1.12
N LEU A 8 26.97 21.45 1.55
CA LEU A 8 26.33 20.27 0.97
C LEU A 8 24.95 20.11 1.60
N LEU A 9 23.93 20.67 0.95
CA LEU A 9 22.52 20.41 1.25
C LEU A 9 22.18 18.98 0.78
N LEU A 10 22.09 18.03 1.71
CA LEU A 10 21.42 16.76 1.48
C LEU A 10 19.90 17.01 1.41
N GLY A 11 19.41 17.29 0.20
CA GLY A 11 17.98 17.23 -0.12
C GLY A 11 17.53 15.78 -0.16
N LEU A 12 16.97 15.29 0.94
CA LEU A 12 16.25 14.01 0.98
C LEU A 12 14.91 14.20 0.25
N CYS A 13 14.89 13.84 -1.04
CA CYS A 13 13.65 13.77 -1.82
C CYS A 13 12.71 12.74 -1.19
N LEU A 14 11.71 13.22 -0.45
CA LEU A 14 10.51 12.44 -0.14
C LEU A 14 9.75 12.24 -1.45
N LEU A 15 10.00 11.13 -2.13
CA LEU A 15 9.18 10.71 -3.25
C LEU A 15 7.78 10.41 -2.70
N PRO A 16 6.71 11.13 -3.13
CA PRO A 16 5.37 10.67 -2.85
C PRO A 16 5.22 9.30 -3.53
N ALA A 17 4.82 8.28 -2.76
CA ALA A 17 4.48 6.98 -3.29
C ALA A 17 3.31 7.17 -4.27
N VAL A 18 3.64 7.29 -5.55
CA VAL A 18 2.67 7.26 -6.62
C VAL A 18 2.05 5.88 -6.58
N ALA A 19 0.75 5.82 -6.29
CA ALA A 19 -0.04 4.61 -6.49
C ALA A 19 0.15 4.21 -7.95
N SER A 20 0.96 3.18 -8.19
CA SER A 20 1.23 2.73 -9.54
C SER A 20 -0.03 2.06 -10.03
N ALA A 21 -0.62 2.56 -11.12
CA ALA A 21 -1.68 1.83 -11.81
C ALA A 21 -1.05 0.61 -12.48
N GLN A 22 -0.84 -0.45 -11.71
CA GLN A 22 -0.32 -1.71 -12.20
C GLN A 22 -1.44 -2.49 -12.87
N THR A 23 -1.13 -3.12 -13.99
CA THR A 23 -2.06 -4.02 -14.67
C THR A 23 -2.27 -5.25 -13.78
N MET A 24 -3.44 -5.33 -13.15
CA MET A 24 -3.81 -6.48 -12.31
C MET A 24 -4.06 -7.71 -13.17
N ASN A 25 -3.42 -8.83 -12.83
CA ASN A 25 -3.73 -10.12 -13.44
C ASN A 25 -4.99 -10.74 -12.78
N ALA A 26 -5.41 -11.92 -13.24
CA ALA A 26 -6.61 -12.57 -12.72
C ALA A 26 -6.52 -12.92 -11.22
N ASP A 27 -5.34 -13.29 -10.74
CA ASP A 27 -5.10 -13.63 -9.34
C ASP A 27 -5.09 -12.37 -8.47
N ASP A 28 -4.48 -11.27 -8.92
CA ASP A 28 -4.54 -9.97 -8.24
C ASP A 28 -6.00 -9.54 -8.05
N LEU A 29 -6.80 -9.63 -9.12
CA LEU A 29 -8.22 -9.28 -9.07
C LEU A 29 -8.98 -10.19 -8.11
N LYS A 30 -8.67 -11.48 -8.10
CA LYS A 30 -9.29 -12.44 -7.17
C LYS A 30 -9.00 -12.05 -5.72
N TRP A 31 -7.75 -11.76 -5.38
CA TRP A 31 -7.34 -11.45 -4.01
C TRP A 31 -7.85 -10.09 -3.54
N VAL A 32 -7.74 -9.05 -4.37
CA VAL A 32 -8.30 -7.73 -4.05
C VAL A 32 -9.80 -7.80 -3.84
N ASN A 33 -10.54 -8.51 -4.69
CA ASN A 33 -11.98 -8.66 -4.53
C ASN A 33 -12.35 -9.46 -3.28
N GLN A 34 -11.55 -10.45 -2.88
CA GLN A 34 -11.75 -11.15 -1.62
C GLN A 34 -11.53 -10.20 -0.44
N CYS A 35 -10.43 -9.44 -0.43
CA CYS A 35 -10.15 -8.45 0.61
C CYS A 35 -11.28 -7.41 0.74
N ILE A 36 -11.82 -6.91 -0.38
CA ILE A 36 -12.95 -5.96 -0.33
C ILE A 36 -14.17 -6.58 0.34
N ARG A 37 -14.47 -7.86 0.06
CA ARG A 37 -15.57 -8.59 0.72
C ARG A 37 -15.30 -8.79 2.20
N ASP A 38 -14.07 -9.15 2.57
CA ASP A 38 -13.67 -9.37 3.97
C ASP A 38 -13.79 -8.09 4.81
N ASN A 39 -13.67 -6.91 4.20
CA ASN A 39 -13.79 -5.61 4.85
C ASN A 39 -15.20 -4.99 4.71
N GLN A 40 -16.20 -5.73 4.21
CA GLN A 40 -17.57 -5.22 4.10
C GLN A 40 -18.19 -4.96 5.46
N GLY A 41 -18.70 -3.74 5.66
CA GLY A 41 -19.35 -3.35 6.90
C GLY A 41 -18.39 -2.95 8.02
N GLU A 42 -17.08 -3.00 7.76
CA GLU A 42 -16.10 -2.48 8.70
C GLU A 42 -16.28 -0.95 8.88
N PRO A 43 -16.26 -0.43 10.12
CA PRO A 43 -16.45 0.99 10.38
C PRO A 43 -15.46 1.86 9.60
N GLY A 44 -15.97 2.80 8.81
CA GLY A 44 -15.15 3.71 7.98
C GLY A 44 -14.68 3.13 6.64
N ALA A 45 -14.88 1.83 6.38
CA ALA A 45 -14.54 1.20 5.11
C ALA A 45 -15.60 1.47 4.03
N THR A 46 -15.62 2.68 3.49
CA THR A 46 -16.41 2.93 2.27
C THR A 46 -15.90 2.03 1.13
N PRO A 47 -16.72 1.71 0.09
CA PRO A 47 -16.26 0.88 -1.03
C PRO A 47 -14.98 1.40 -1.70
N ALA A 48 -14.79 2.72 -1.75
CA ALA A 48 -13.59 3.34 -2.29
C ALA A 48 -12.37 3.16 -1.37
N ILE A 49 -12.54 3.35 -0.06
CA ILE A 49 -11.49 3.17 0.94
C ILE A 49 -11.05 1.70 1.01
N ALA A 50 -12.00 0.77 1.10
CA ALA A 50 -11.72 -0.66 1.12
C ALA A 50 -10.95 -1.10 -0.15
N ARG A 51 -11.38 -0.61 -1.33
CA ARG A 51 -10.68 -0.90 -2.58
C ARG A 51 -9.26 -0.35 -2.59
N ALA A 52 -9.05 0.90 -2.16
CA ALA A 52 -7.73 1.51 -2.08
C ALA A 52 -6.80 0.76 -1.12
N TYR A 53 -7.31 0.38 0.05
CA TYR A 53 -6.60 -0.43 1.03
C TYR A 53 -6.20 -1.79 0.46
N CYS A 54 -7.16 -2.53 -0.12
CA CYS A 54 -6.90 -3.87 -0.64
C CYS A 54 -5.93 -3.89 -1.83
N ILE A 55 -5.98 -2.88 -2.71
CA ILE A 55 -5.00 -2.74 -3.79
C ILE A 55 -3.61 -2.48 -3.19
N CYS A 56 -3.49 -1.54 -2.25
CA CYS A 56 -2.22 -1.24 -1.59
C CYS A 56 -1.62 -2.47 -0.89
N MET A 57 -2.45 -3.29 -0.26
CA MET A 57 -1.98 -4.51 0.39
C MET A 57 -1.52 -5.56 -0.64
N ASN A 58 -2.26 -5.76 -1.73
CA ASN A 58 -1.85 -6.67 -2.80
C ASN A 58 -0.50 -6.27 -3.41
N GLU A 59 -0.27 -4.98 -3.65
CA GLU A 59 1.00 -4.45 -4.18
C GLU A 59 2.21 -4.70 -3.27
N LYS A 60 1.97 -4.92 -1.96
CA LYS A 60 3.03 -5.18 -0.97
C LYS A 60 3.31 -6.66 -0.79
N MET A 61 2.43 -7.54 -1.26
CA MET A 61 2.61 -8.98 -1.20
C MET A 61 3.56 -9.45 -2.31
N ASP A 62 4.33 -10.49 -2.04
CA ASP A 62 5.14 -11.13 -3.08
C ASP A 62 4.26 -11.90 -4.06
N ASN A 63 4.70 -12.02 -5.32
CA ASN A 63 3.98 -12.77 -6.35
C ASN A 63 3.84 -14.27 -6.03
N ASN A 64 4.68 -14.81 -5.13
CA ASN A 64 4.60 -16.20 -4.68
C ASN A 64 3.82 -16.36 -3.36
N GLU A 65 3.19 -15.30 -2.86
CA GLU A 65 2.35 -15.38 -1.67
C GLU A 65 1.10 -16.23 -1.95
N SER A 66 0.76 -17.09 -1.00
CA SER A 66 -0.36 -18.03 -1.11
C SER A 66 -1.52 -17.70 -0.15
N GLN A 67 -1.27 -16.85 0.84
CA GLN A 67 -2.27 -16.35 1.77
C GLN A 67 -3.18 -15.31 1.11
N SER A 68 -4.41 -15.19 1.60
CA SER A 68 -5.22 -14.02 1.26
C SER A 68 -4.66 -12.76 1.93
N ILE A 69 -4.97 -11.59 1.37
CA ILE A 69 -4.57 -10.29 1.95
C ILE A 69 -4.94 -10.20 3.45
N THR A 70 -6.17 -10.57 3.81
CA THR A 70 -6.69 -10.52 5.19
C THR A 70 -5.98 -11.50 6.14
N GLN A 71 -5.41 -12.59 5.62
CA GLN A 71 -4.59 -13.50 6.41
C GLN A 71 -3.19 -12.93 6.59
N TRP A 72 -2.59 -12.49 5.49
CA TRP A 72 -1.23 -11.98 5.41
C TRP A 72 -1.03 -10.71 6.25
N GLU A 73 -2.00 -9.79 6.25
CA GLU A 73 -1.90 -8.50 6.96
C GLU A 73 -1.71 -8.63 8.47
N LYS A 74 -2.10 -9.77 9.06
CA LYS A 74 -2.00 -10.01 10.51
C LYS A 74 -0.55 -10.11 10.98
N SER A 75 0.34 -10.59 10.11
CA SER A 75 1.79 -10.65 10.38
C SER A 75 2.56 -9.48 9.78
N HIS A 76 1.89 -8.57 9.06
CA HIS A 76 2.48 -7.44 8.33
C HIS A 76 1.87 -6.10 8.81
N PRO A 77 2.06 -5.76 10.09
CA PRO A 77 1.39 -4.61 10.70
C PRO A 77 1.87 -3.26 10.14
N GLU A 78 3.11 -3.17 9.66
CA GLU A 78 3.66 -1.94 9.09
C GLU A 78 3.06 -1.65 7.71
N GLU A 79 2.89 -2.68 6.89
CA GLU A 79 2.23 -2.63 5.59
C GLU A 79 0.76 -2.26 5.74
N ARG A 80 0.07 -2.92 6.69
CA ARG A 80 -1.31 -2.58 7.06
C ARG A 80 -1.44 -1.11 7.43
N LYS A 81 -0.59 -0.61 8.34
CA LYS A 81 -0.61 0.79 8.77
C LYS A 81 -0.32 1.76 7.63
N ALA A 82 0.61 1.42 6.74
CA ALA A 82 0.91 2.22 5.56
C ALA A 82 -0.30 2.28 4.61
N CYS A 83 -0.97 1.15 4.38
CA CYS A 83 -2.14 1.07 3.51
C CYS A 83 -3.40 1.70 4.12
N ASP A 84 -3.60 1.57 5.43
CA ASP A 84 -4.67 2.27 6.14
C ASP A 84 -4.52 3.80 5.97
N LYS A 85 -3.29 4.32 6.16
CA LYS A 85 -2.97 5.73 5.92
C LYS A 85 -3.18 6.14 4.46
N GLN A 86 -2.73 5.32 3.51
CA GLN A 86 -2.85 5.61 2.08
C GLN A 86 -4.32 5.62 1.61
N ALA A 87 -5.13 4.71 2.14
CA ALA A 87 -6.56 4.63 1.85
C ALA A 87 -7.38 5.72 2.55
N GLY A 88 -6.79 6.43 3.52
CA GLY A 88 -7.49 7.42 4.34
C GLY A 88 -8.46 6.76 5.32
N TRP A 89 -8.11 5.59 5.84
CA TRP A 89 -9.00 4.81 6.71
C TRP A 89 -8.75 5.03 8.21
N ARG A 90 -7.71 4.40 8.79
CA ARG A 90 -7.46 4.34 10.24
C ARG A 90 -6.00 4.55 10.62
#